data_AF-A0A3M6ERF4-F1
#
_entry.id   AF-A0A3M6ERF4-F1
#
_cell.length_a   1.000
_cell.length_b   1.000
_cell.length_c   1.000
_cell.angle_alpha   90.00
_cell.angle_beta   90.00
_cell.angle_gamma   90.00
#
_symmetry.space_group_name_H-M   'P 1'
#
loop_
_entity.id
_entity.type
_entity.pdbx_description
1 polymer ?
#
loop_
_entity_poly.entity_id
_entity_poly.type
_entity_poly.pdbx_seq_one_letter_code
_entity_poly.pdbx_strand_id
1 'polypeptide(L)'
;MDDRRNHFAEMVALAAGIALVGYALAKAFSDQVGLDVSAGGRLLFSIVLCVGLIGYAAWNELTDGFLGMRALLPLALSTVWSGMWPAMQYWGTKSLYFPGLPIEQQDVEWWANGYTQWGGFAVLLIGGYAIAYYTWRAR
;
A
#
# COMPACT_ATOMS: atom_id res chain seq x y z
N MET A 1 -8.01 39.15 15.38
CA MET A 1 -7.94 38.60 14.00
C MET A 1 -6.62 37.87 13.74
N ASP A 2 -5.55 38.19 14.47
CA ASP A 2 -4.22 37.59 14.29
C ASP A 2 -4.07 36.13 14.75
N ASP A 3 -4.65 35.72 15.88
CA ASP A 3 -4.51 34.34 16.38
C ASP A 3 -5.04 33.27 15.40
N ARG A 4 -6.19 33.50 14.77
CA ARG A 4 -6.77 32.55 13.82
C ARG A 4 -5.91 32.41 12.55
N ARG A 5 -5.27 33.50 12.12
CA ARG A 5 -4.35 33.51 10.96
C ARG A 5 -3.04 32.80 11.29
N ASN A 6 -2.53 32.99 12.51
CA ASN A 6 -1.32 32.33 12.99
C ASN A 6 -1.54 30.81 13.15
N HIS A 7 -2.64 30.37 13.76
CA HIS A 7 -2.97 28.95 13.85
C HIS A 7 -3.19 28.29 12.49
N PHE A 8 -3.80 29.01 11.54
CA PHE A 8 -3.92 28.50 10.17
C PHE A 8 -2.56 28.34 9.50
N ALA A 9 -1.67 29.33 9.65
CA ALA A 9 -0.30 29.26 9.13
C ALA A 9 0.51 28.12 9.77
N GLU A 10 0.36 27.90 11.08
CA GLU A 10 0.95 26.77 11.80
C GLU A 10 0.47 25.42 11.27
N MET A 11 -0.84 25.26 11.05
CA MET A 11 -1.41 24.03 10.46
C MET A 11 -0.88 23.78 9.05
N VAL A 12 -0.78 24.82 8.22
CA VAL A 12 -0.22 24.72 6.87
C VAL A 12 1.26 24.36 6.91
N ALA A 13 2.04 24.99 7.80
CA ALA A 13 3.46 24.71 7.97
C ALA A 13 3.69 23.26 8.45
N LEU A 14 2.86 22.77 9.37
CA LEU A 14 2.90 21.38 9.83
C LEU A 14 2.56 20.42 8.70
N ALA A 15 1.48 20.68 7.96
CA ALA A 15 1.07 19.85 6.82
C ALA A 15 2.16 19.82 5.73
N ALA A 16 2.76 20.97 5.41
CA ALA A 16 3.88 21.07 4.48
C ALA A 16 5.10 20.30 4.99
N GLY A 17 5.42 20.40 6.29
CA GLY A 17 6.50 19.65 6.92
C GLY A 17 6.29 18.13 6.81
N ILE A 18 5.09 17.64 7.13
CA ILE A 18 4.74 16.22 6.99
C ILE A 18 4.82 15.77 5.53
N ALA A 19 4.33 16.58 4.59
CA ALA A 19 4.40 16.27 3.17
C ALA A 19 5.83 16.19 2.66
N LEU A 20 6.72 17.10 3.09
CA LEU A 20 8.14 17.10 2.71
C LEU A 20 8.87 15.87 3.28
N VAL A 21 8.63 15.52 4.54
CA VAL A 21 9.20 14.32 5.16
C VAL A 21 8.68 13.07 4.45
N GLY A 22 7.37 13.00 4.19
CA GLY A 22 6.75 11.90 3.46
C GLY A 22 7.33 11.72 2.05
N TYR A 23 7.52 12.82 1.32
CA TYR A 23 8.16 12.82 0.00
C TYR A 23 9.61 12.37 0.07
N ALA A 24 10.40 12.86 1.04
CA ALA A 24 11.79 12.48 1.21
C ALA A 24 11.94 10.98 1.51
N LEU A 25 11.09 10.42 2.37
CA LEU A 25 11.04 8.98 2.67
C LEU A 25 10.64 8.16 1.44
N ALA A 26 9.56 8.58 0.75
CA ALA A 26 9.11 7.92 -0.47
C ALA A 26 10.21 7.94 -1.53
N LYS A 27 10.91 9.06 -1.71
CA LYS A 27 12.03 9.18 -2.65
C LYS A 27 13.18 8.25 -2.27
N ALA A 28 13.65 8.29 -1.03
CA ALA A 28 14.75 7.44 -0.58
C ALA A 28 14.43 5.94 -0.75
N PHE A 29 13.20 5.54 -0.43
CA PHE A 29 12.73 4.17 -0.65
C PHE A 29 12.65 3.82 -2.14
N SER A 30 12.10 4.72 -2.98
CA SER A 30 11.98 4.49 -4.42
C SER A 30 13.34 4.33 -5.09
N ASP A 31 14.32 5.17 -4.70
CA ASP A 31 15.70 5.11 -5.21
C ASP A 31 16.38 3.78 -4.84
N GLN A 32 16.09 3.21 -3.65
CA GLN A 32 16.62 1.89 -3.24
C GLN A 32 16.03 0.72 -4.02
N VAL A 33 14.75 0.84 -4.39
CA VAL A 33 13.97 -0.25 -5.00
C VAL A 33 13.91 -0.13 -6.54
N GLY A 34 14.53 0.92 -7.10
CA GLY A 34 14.60 1.16 -8.54
C GLY A 34 13.26 1.60 -9.14
N LEU A 35 12.45 2.34 -8.38
CA LEU A 35 11.11 2.79 -8.75
C LEU A 35 11.07 4.31 -8.95
N ASP A 36 10.09 4.79 -9.68
CA ASP A 36 9.75 6.22 -9.62
C ASP A 36 9.13 6.57 -8.26
N VAL A 37 9.18 7.85 -7.89
CA VAL A 37 8.71 8.30 -6.56
C VAL A 37 7.22 8.03 -6.37
N SER A 38 6.43 8.00 -7.45
CA SER A 38 4.99 7.72 -7.36
C SER A 38 4.70 6.24 -7.09
N ALA A 39 5.36 5.29 -7.77
CA ALA A 39 5.19 3.87 -7.51
C ALA A 39 5.79 3.47 -6.16
N GLY A 40 7.01 3.93 -5.86
CA GLY A 40 7.65 3.60 -4.58
C GLY A 40 6.94 4.24 -3.39
N GLY A 41 6.39 5.45 -3.53
CA GLY A 41 5.53 6.07 -2.52
C GLY A 41 4.25 5.27 -2.23
N ARG A 42 3.57 4.77 -3.28
CA ARG A 42 2.38 3.89 -3.13
C ARG A 42 2.73 2.57 -2.46
N LEU A 43 3.83 1.94 -2.87
CA LEU A 43 4.31 0.71 -2.26
C LEU A 43 4.64 0.93 -0.77
N LEU A 44 5.42 1.96 -0.44
CA LEU A 44 5.80 2.30 0.93
C LEU A 44 4.56 2.55 1.80
N PHE A 45 3.61 3.35 1.31
CA PHE A 45 2.36 3.63 2.01
C PHE A 45 1.58 2.33 2.29
N SER A 46 1.48 1.44 1.31
CA SER A 46 0.76 0.16 1.48
C SER A 46 1.44 -0.78 2.49
N ILE A 47 2.77 -0.80 2.54
CA ILE A 47 3.54 -1.57 3.53
C ILE A 47 3.28 -1.01 4.93
N VAL A 48 3.40 0.31 5.11
CA VAL A 48 3.13 0.97 6.40
C VAL A 48 1.70 0.72 6.85
N LEU A 49 0.73 0.83 5.95
CA LEU A 49 -0.67 0.56 6.24
C LEU A 49 -0.88 -0.90 6.66
N CYS A 50 -0.29 -1.86 5.94
CA CYS A 50 -0.37 -3.28 6.29
C CYS A 50 0.21 -3.59 7.67
N VAL A 51 1.41 -3.07 7.97
CA VAL A 51 2.02 -3.20 9.30
C VAL A 51 1.12 -2.57 10.36
N GLY A 52 0.54 -1.41 10.08
CA GLY A 52 -0.42 -0.75 10.97
C GLY A 52 -1.68 -1.58 11.23
N LEU A 53 -2.26 -2.18 10.19
CA LEU A 53 -3.44 -3.05 10.32
C LEU A 53 -3.12 -4.32 11.12
N ILE A 54 -1.98 -4.96 10.86
CA ILE A 54 -1.54 -6.14 11.61
C ILE A 54 -1.26 -5.78 13.07
N GLY A 55 -0.59 -4.65 13.32
CA GLY A 55 -0.32 -4.17 14.68
C GLY A 55 -1.60 -3.86 15.44
N TYR A 56 -2.56 -3.18 14.80
CA TYR A 56 -3.88 -2.90 15.38
C TYR A 56 -4.67 -4.19 15.66
N ALA A 57 -4.60 -5.15 14.75
CA ALA A 57 -5.24 -6.45 14.93
C ALA A 57 -4.64 -7.24 16.10
N ALA A 58 -3.31 -7.26 16.21
CA ALA A 58 -2.61 -7.90 17.33
C ALA A 58 -2.94 -7.22 18.67
N TRP A 59 -3.04 -5.89 18.68
CA TRP A 59 -3.49 -5.14 19.86
C TRP A 59 -4.91 -5.55 20.28
N ASN A 60 -5.85 -5.64 19.33
CA ASN A 60 -7.21 -6.04 19.63
C ASN A 60 -7.31 -7.47 20.17
N GLU A 61 -6.48 -8.41 19.71
CA GLU A 61 -6.43 -9.77 20.29
C GLU A 61 -5.94 -9.77 21.74
N LEU A 62 -5.13 -8.78 22.15
CA LEU A 62 -4.63 -8.66 23.52
C LEU A 62 -5.61 -7.91 24.46
N THR A 63 -6.48 -7.07 23.91
CA THR A 63 -7.38 -6.21 24.69
C THR A 63 -8.86 -6.57 24.53
N ASP A 64 -9.18 -7.76 24.01
CA ASP A 64 -10.54 -8.20 23.66
C ASP A 64 -11.28 -7.17 22.77
N GLY A 65 -10.56 -6.58 21.82
CA GLY A 65 -11.04 -5.57 20.89
C GLY A 65 -11.90 -6.14 19.75
N PHE A 66 -12.52 -5.23 18.99
CA PHE A 66 -13.53 -5.58 17.99
C PHE A 66 -12.95 -6.25 16.71
N LEU A 67 -11.77 -5.84 16.24
CA LEU A 67 -11.18 -6.30 14.98
C LEU A 67 -9.88 -7.07 15.20
N GLY A 68 -9.98 -8.39 15.36
CA GLY A 68 -8.82 -9.27 15.52
C GLY A 68 -8.08 -9.61 14.22
N MET A 69 -7.06 -10.45 14.34
CA MET A 69 -6.18 -10.86 13.23
C MET A 69 -6.95 -11.49 12.07
N ARG A 70 -8.03 -12.21 12.38
CA ARG A 70 -8.87 -12.88 11.37
C ARG A 70 -9.59 -11.90 10.45
N ALA A 71 -9.98 -10.74 10.97
CA ALA A 71 -10.69 -9.73 10.20
C ALA A 71 -9.73 -8.86 9.39
N LEU A 72 -8.58 -8.52 9.97
CA LEU A 72 -7.69 -7.51 9.40
C LEU A 72 -6.55 -8.08 8.56
N LEU A 73 -6.16 -9.34 8.73
CA LEU A 73 -5.07 -9.94 7.97
C LEU A 73 -5.39 -10.10 6.46
N PRO A 74 -6.59 -10.57 6.04
CA PRO A 74 -6.94 -10.58 4.61
C PRO A 74 -6.91 -9.17 4.00
N LEU A 75 -7.43 -8.18 4.73
CA LEU A 75 -7.42 -6.78 4.32
C LEU A 75 -6.00 -6.25 4.20
N ALA A 76 -5.16 -6.45 5.22
CA ALA A 76 -3.77 -5.98 5.24
C ALA A 76 -2.96 -6.52 4.06
N LEU A 77 -3.06 -7.83 3.80
CA LEU A 77 -2.37 -8.46 2.66
C LEU A 77 -2.88 -7.95 1.32
N SER A 78 -4.20 -7.82 1.16
CA SER A 78 -4.79 -7.26 -0.08
C SER A 78 -4.36 -5.82 -0.32
N THR A 79 -4.13 -5.05 0.75
CA THR A 79 -3.71 -3.65 0.66
C THR A 79 -2.28 -3.56 0.16
N VAL A 80 -1.34 -4.37 0.69
CA VAL A 80 0.03 -4.45 0.15
C VAL A 80 0.00 -4.87 -1.31
N TRP A 81 -0.77 -5.89 -1.66
CA TRP A 81 -0.86 -6.36 -3.03
C TRP A 81 -1.29 -5.26 -4.00
N SER A 82 -2.33 -4.49 -3.64
CA SER A 82 -2.78 -3.36 -4.45
C SER A 82 -1.74 -2.23 -4.56
N GLY A 83 -1.00 -1.95 -3.48
CA GLY A 83 0.03 -0.91 -3.46
C GLY A 83 1.33 -1.32 -4.16
N MET A 84 1.60 -2.62 -4.23
CA MET A 84 2.72 -3.21 -4.96
C MET A 84 2.50 -3.20 -6.48
N TRP A 85 1.26 -3.00 -6.93
CA TRP A 85 0.93 -3.09 -8.34
C TRP A 85 1.76 -2.17 -9.27
N PRO A 86 1.91 -0.86 -9.00
CA PRO A 86 2.77 -0.01 -9.82
C PRO A 86 4.21 -0.54 -9.86
N ALA A 87 4.75 -0.99 -8.71
CA ALA A 87 6.09 -1.54 -8.63
C ALA A 87 6.27 -2.83 -9.45
N MET A 88 5.26 -3.71 -9.45
CA MET A 88 5.26 -4.92 -10.29
C MET A 88 5.31 -4.57 -11.77
N GLN A 89 4.62 -3.52 -12.20
CA GLN A 89 4.70 -3.09 -13.59
C GLN A 89 6.10 -2.59 -13.94
N TYR A 90 6.74 -1.78 -13.07
CA TYR A 90 8.14 -1.36 -13.27
C TYR A 90 9.09 -2.56 -13.38
N TRP A 91 9.02 -3.50 -12.44
CA TRP A 91 9.89 -4.69 -12.44
C TRP A 91 9.58 -5.67 -13.57
N GLY A 92 8.34 -5.71 -14.04
CA GLY A 92 7.87 -6.65 -15.05
C GLY A 92 8.02 -6.15 -16.49
N THR A 93 8.49 -4.91 -16.72
CA THR A 93 8.70 -4.39 -18.07
C THR A 93 9.74 -5.22 -18.85
N LYS A 94 9.33 -5.77 -19.99
CA LYS A 94 10.19 -6.60 -20.87
C LYS A 94 11.03 -5.78 -21.85
N SER A 95 10.62 -4.55 -22.15
CA SER A 95 11.33 -3.67 -23.07
C SER A 95 12.45 -2.88 -22.37
N LEU A 96 13.49 -2.52 -23.11
CA LEU A 96 14.33 -1.36 -22.78
C LEU A 96 13.40 -0.16 -22.52
N TYR A 97 13.36 0.31 -21.27
CA TYR A 97 12.56 1.46 -20.87
C TYR A 97 12.89 2.65 -21.78
N PHE A 98 11.92 3.05 -22.61
CA PHE A 98 12.01 4.29 -23.39
C PHE A 98 11.39 5.42 -22.57
N PRO A 99 12.17 6.43 -22.14
CA PRO A 99 11.64 7.56 -21.39
C PRO A 99 10.54 8.28 -22.19
N GLY A 100 9.32 8.34 -21.67
CA GLY A 100 8.21 9.10 -22.25
C GLY A 100 7.06 8.29 -22.87
N LEU A 101 7.12 6.96 -22.90
CA LEU A 101 5.98 6.12 -23.29
C LEU A 101 5.11 5.77 -22.06
N PRO A 102 3.77 5.83 -22.16
CA PRO A 102 2.88 5.33 -21.11
C PRO A 102 3.17 3.86 -20.84
N ILE A 103 3.29 3.48 -19.57
CA ILE A 103 3.52 2.09 -19.11
C ILE A 103 2.45 1.13 -19.67
N GLU A 104 1.27 1.64 -20.03
CA GLU A 104 0.17 0.88 -20.65
C GLU A 104 0.48 0.32 -22.05
N GLN A 105 1.54 0.79 -22.72
CA GLN A 105 1.94 0.32 -24.06
C GLN A 105 3.21 -0.57 -24.04
N GLN A 106 3.76 -0.87 -22.86
CA GLN A 106 4.96 -1.70 -22.75
C GLN A 106 4.57 -3.16 -22.48
N ASP A 107 5.21 -4.09 -23.20
CA ASP A 107 5.08 -5.51 -22.92
C ASP A 107 5.59 -5.79 -21.51
N VAL A 108 4.70 -6.28 -20.64
CA VAL A 108 5.02 -6.68 -19.26
C VAL A 108 5.01 -8.20 -19.12
N GLU A 109 5.72 -8.71 -18.13
CA GLU A 109 5.64 -10.10 -17.72
C GLU A 109 4.23 -10.50 -17.30
N TRP A 110 3.90 -11.78 -17.47
CA TRP A 110 2.56 -12.30 -17.19
C TRP A 110 2.13 -12.09 -15.73
N TRP A 111 3.09 -12.10 -14.81
CA TRP A 111 2.86 -11.84 -13.38
C TRP A 111 2.66 -10.35 -13.08
N ALA A 112 3.04 -9.45 -14.00
CA ALA A 112 2.85 -8.00 -13.93
C ALA A 112 1.71 -7.51 -14.83
N ASN A 113 0.84 -8.42 -15.29
CA ASN A 113 -0.35 -8.10 -16.11
C ASN A 113 -1.60 -7.88 -15.23
N GLY A 114 -2.55 -7.05 -15.68
CA GLY A 114 -3.74 -6.65 -14.93
C GLY A 114 -4.60 -7.82 -14.45
N TYR A 115 -4.56 -8.97 -15.14
CA TYR A 115 -5.16 -10.21 -14.64
C TYR A 115 -4.58 -10.65 -13.29
N THR A 116 -3.26 -10.53 -13.12
CA THR A 116 -2.56 -10.88 -11.88
C THR A 116 -2.82 -9.83 -10.79
N GLN A 117 -2.98 -8.55 -11.17
CA GLN A 117 -3.41 -7.49 -10.23
C GLN A 117 -4.72 -7.87 -9.55
N TRP A 118 -5.78 -8.02 -10.35
CA TRP A 118 -7.13 -8.27 -9.86
C TRP A 118 -7.29 -9.68 -9.31
N GLY A 119 -6.62 -10.66 -9.94
CA GLY A 119 -6.60 -12.05 -9.48
C GLY A 119 -5.98 -12.17 -8.10
N GLY A 120 -4.77 -11.62 -7.90
CA GLY A 120 -4.12 -11.66 -6.58
C GLY A 120 -4.89 -10.88 -5.52
N PHE A 121 -5.46 -9.72 -5.88
CA PHE A 121 -6.32 -8.96 -4.96
C PHE A 121 -7.56 -9.77 -4.54
N ALA A 122 -8.27 -10.38 -5.49
CA ALA A 122 -9.43 -11.21 -5.22
C ALA A 122 -9.07 -12.44 -4.37
N VAL A 123 -7.96 -13.11 -4.67
CA VAL A 123 -7.48 -14.26 -3.89
C VAL A 123 -7.14 -13.86 -2.46
N LEU A 124 -6.43 -12.75 -2.25
CA LEU A 124 -6.04 -12.32 -0.91
C LEU A 124 -7.24 -11.82 -0.10
N LEU A 125 -8.12 -11.02 -0.71
CA LEU A 125 -9.25 -10.46 0.00
C LEU A 125 -10.37 -11.49 0.16
N ILE A 126 -10.95 -11.97 -0.94
CA ILE A 126 -12.10 -12.89 -0.92
C ILE A 126 -11.66 -14.26 -0.43
N GLY A 127 -10.56 -14.79 -0.96
CA GLY A 127 -10.01 -16.07 -0.51
C GLY A 127 -9.56 -16.03 0.95
N GLY A 128 -8.88 -14.95 1.36
CA GLY A 128 -8.49 -14.76 2.76
C GLY A 128 -9.70 -14.72 3.71
N TYR A 129 -10.76 -13.99 3.36
CA TYR A 129 -12.00 -13.98 4.15
C TYR A 129 -12.76 -15.30 4.10
N ALA A 130 -12.75 -16.01 2.98
CA ALA A 130 -13.33 -17.35 2.89
C ALA A 130 -12.61 -18.32 3.84
N ILE A 131 -11.27 -18.32 3.88
CA ILE A 131 -10.48 -19.12 4.82
C ILE A 131 -10.80 -18.71 6.27
N ALA A 132 -10.85 -17.41 6.56
CA ALA A 132 -11.21 -16.91 7.89
C ALA A 132 -12.62 -17.38 8.31
N TYR A 133 -13.57 -17.42 7.38
CA TYR A 133 -14.93 -17.91 7.62
C TYR A 133 -14.98 -19.42 7.86
N TYR A 134 -14.31 -20.23 7.03
CA TYR A 134 -14.32 -21.69 7.21
C TYR A 134 -13.59 -22.12 8.48
N THR A 135 -12.51 -21.43 8.84
CA THR A 135 -11.81 -21.66 10.12
C THR A 135 -12.63 -21.21 11.33
N TRP A 136 -13.59 -20.30 11.16
CA TRP A 136 -14.55 -19.93 12.19
C TRP A 136 -15.56 -21.03 12.49
N ARG A 137 -16.02 -21.76 11.47
CA ARG A 137 -17.02 -22.83 11.60
C ARG A 137 -16.47 -24.14 12.17
N ALA A 138 -15.15 -24.29 12.21
CA ALA A 138 -14.45 -25.49 12.68
C ALA A 138 -14.13 -25.45 14.19
N ARG A 139 -14.52 -24.40 14.91
CA ARG A 139 -14.43 -24.26 16.37
C ARG A 139 -15.83 -24.26 16.97
#